data_AF-A0A3B9G4E4-F1
#
_entry.id   AF-A0A3B9G4E4-F1
#
_cell.length_a   1.000
_cell.length_b   1.000
_cell.length_c   1.000
_cell.angle_alpha   90.00
_cell.angle_beta   90.00
_cell.angle_gamma   90.00
#
_symmetry.space_group_name_H-M   'P 1'
#
loop_
_entity.id
_entity.type
_entity.pdbx_description
1 polymer ?
#
loop_
_entity_poly.entity_id
_entity_poly.type
_entity_poly.pdbx_seq_one_letter_code
_entity_poly.pdbx_strand_id
1 'polypeptide(L)'
;MSKKNSENRSAAVQTAAMTPAHTLILILKILLVFSCAGNIYYFLRTGAVTDIVFNAVFAVILICSAVFHNRKTGVYLLFAYLILELAYNFMIFIAAAVQGLWTSAATERLIGYTLFTALMIFLLHRYYRDRINYLK
;
A
#
# COMPACT_ATOMS: atom_id res chain seq x y z
N MET A 1 -34.72 14.12 13.57
CA MET A 1 -33.32 14.46 13.22
C MET A 1 -33.25 14.60 11.71
N SER A 2 -33.23 15.85 11.22
CA SER A 2 -33.64 16.20 9.84
C SER A 2 -32.62 15.85 8.75
N LYS A 3 -33.10 15.43 7.58
CA LYS A 3 -32.38 15.20 6.30
C LYS A 3 -31.30 16.26 6.00
N LYS A 4 -31.56 17.50 6.41
CA LYS A 4 -30.66 18.65 6.26
C LYS A 4 -29.31 18.50 7.01
N ASN A 5 -29.29 17.80 8.16
CA ASN A 5 -28.05 17.47 8.87
C ASN A 5 -27.24 16.36 8.18
N SER A 6 -27.90 15.44 7.45
CA SER A 6 -27.21 14.42 6.66
C SER A 6 -26.59 14.99 5.37
N GLU A 7 -27.28 15.94 4.73
CA GLU A 7 -26.78 16.64 3.54
C GLU A 7 -25.62 17.59 3.86
N ASN A 8 -25.71 18.33 4.98
CA ASN A 8 -24.60 19.18 5.43
C ASN A 8 -23.37 18.39 5.87
N ARG A 9 -23.54 17.19 6.46
CA ARG A 9 -22.43 16.27 6.74
C ARG A 9 -21.84 15.68 5.46
N SER A 10 -22.66 15.33 4.48
CA SER A 10 -22.22 14.85 3.15
C SER A 10 -21.38 15.91 2.42
N ALA A 11 -21.82 17.17 2.44
CA ALA A 11 -21.09 18.29 1.82
C ALA A 11 -19.77 18.60 2.56
N ALA A 12 -19.78 18.59 3.89
CA ALA A 12 -18.58 18.75 4.72
C ALA A 12 -17.58 17.60 4.56
N VAL A 13 -18.07 16.38 4.29
CA VAL A 13 -17.22 15.21 4.03
C VAL A 13 -16.68 15.20 2.59
N GLN A 14 -17.41 15.70 1.60
CA GLN A 14 -16.86 15.95 0.25
C GLN A 14 -15.77 17.03 0.25
N THR A 15 -15.94 18.10 1.04
CA THR A 15 -14.89 19.12 1.22
C THR A 15 -13.73 18.58 2.06
N ALA A 16 -13.97 17.72 3.05
CA ALA A 16 -12.91 17.05 3.80
C ALA A 16 -12.19 15.95 3.01
N ALA A 17 -12.81 15.35 1.98
CA ALA A 17 -12.18 14.41 1.05
C ALA A 17 -11.19 15.09 0.09
N MET A 18 -11.19 16.43 0.01
CA MET A 18 -10.18 17.24 -0.69
C MET A 18 -9.11 17.78 0.26
N THR A 19 -8.75 17.06 1.33
CA THR A 19 -7.57 17.44 2.12
C THR A 19 -6.29 17.12 1.35
N PRO A 20 -5.21 17.91 1.51
CA PRO A 20 -3.90 17.61 0.89
C PRO A 20 -3.43 16.17 1.15
N ALA A 21 -3.77 15.62 2.33
CA ALA A 21 -3.48 14.23 2.69
C ALA A 21 -4.13 13.20 1.75
N HIS A 22 -5.33 13.45 1.23
CA HIS A 22 -5.98 12.53 0.29
C HIS A 22 -5.20 12.45 -1.03
N THR A 23 -4.84 13.61 -1.57
CA THR A 23 -3.97 13.73 -2.75
C THR A 23 -2.60 13.10 -2.51
N LEU A 24 -2.01 13.29 -1.33
CA LEU A 24 -0.74 12.66 -0.98
C LEU A 24 -0.84 11.13 -0.96
N ILE A 25 -1.95 10.56 -0.50
CA ILE A 25 -2.17 9.10 -0.56
C ILE A 25 -2.28 8.62 -2.01
N LEU A 26 -2.91 9.38 -2.91
CA LEU A 26 -2.95 9.03 -4.32
C LEU A 26 -1.55 9.07 -4.94
N ILE A 27 -0.77 10.12 -4.65
CA ILE A 27 0.63 10.25 -5.10
C ILE A 27 1.46 9.07 -4.58
N LEU A 28 1.32 8.71 -3.30
CA LEU A 28 1.99 7.56 -2.72
C LEU A 28 1.68 6.28 -3.48
N LYS A 29 0.40 6.01 -3.79
CA LYS A 29 0.01 4.82 -4.58
C LYS A 29 0.71 4.81 -5.94
N ILE A 30 0.77 5.95 -6.62
CA ILE A 30 1.43 6.07 -7.94
C ILE A 30 2.94 5.83 -7.81
N LEU A 31 3.60 6.40 -6.79
CA LEU A 31 5.03 6.16 -6.54
C LEU A 31 5.31 4.68 -6.26
N LEU A 32 4.44 4.00 -5.50
CA LEU A 32 4.56 2.57 -5.25
C LEU A 32 4.39 1.75 -6.53
N VAL A 33 3.46 2.12 -7.43
CA VAL A 33 3.32 1.48 -8.76
C VAL A 33 4.61 1.61 -9.55
N PHE A 34 5.22 2.80 -9.58
CA PHE A 34 6.51 3.01 -10.25
C PHE A 34 7.63 2.21 -9.59
N SER A 35 7.62 2.07 -8.26
CA SER A 35 8.58 1.22 -7.56
C SER A 35 8.45 -0.25 -7.97
N CYS A 36 7.22 -0.79 -8.06
CA CYS A 36 7.00 -2.15 -8.56
C CYS A 36 7.47 -2.29 -10.02
N ALA A 37 7.18 -1.31 -10.89
CA ALA A 37 7.64 -1.33 -12.28
C ALA A 37 9.18 -1.30 -12.39
N GLY A 38 9.85 -0.49 -11.56
CA GLY A 38 11.30 -0.45 -11.45
C GLY A 38 11.89 -1.78 -11.00
N ASN A 39 11.29 -2.41 -9.99
CA ASN A 39 11.69 -3.74 -9.54
C ASN A 39 11.51 -4.80 -10.63
N ILE A 40 10.38 -4.81 -11.35
CA ILE A 40 10.16 -5.70 -12.49
C ILE A 40 11.27 -5.53 -13.53
N TYR A 41 11.55 -4.28 -13.92
CA TYR A 41 12.62 -3.99 -14.87
C TYR A 41 13.99 -4.48 -14.39
N TYR A 42 14.29 -4.31 -13.11
CA TYR A 42 15.52 -4.82 -12.50
C TYR A 42 15.58 -6.35 -12.58
N PHE A 43 14.52 -7.06 -12.18
CA PHE A 43 14.50 -8.52 -12.13
C PHE A 43 14.41 -9.19 -13.49
N LEU A 44 13.86 -8.51 -14.51
CA LEU A 44 13.94 -8.97 -15.90
C LEU A 44 15.39 -9.16 -16.36
N ARG A 45 16.33 -8.38 -15.83
CA ARG A 45 17.77 -8.50 -16.16
C ARG A 45 18.48 -9.63 -15.42
N THR A 46 17.94 -10.07 -14.28
CA THR A 46 18.54 -11.11 -13.44
C THR A 46 17.87 -12.48 -13.60
N GLY A 47 16.73 -12.55 -14.30
CA GLY A 47 15.98 -13.79 -14.51
C GLY A 47 15.22 -14.28 -13.28
N ALA A 48 15.01 -13.42 -12.27
CA ALA A 48 14.30 -13.77 -11.04
C ALA A 48 12.77 -13.80 -11.28
N VAL A 49 12.28 -14.86 -11.90
CA VAL A 49 10.88 -15.01 -12.35
C VAL A 49 9.88 -14.82 -11.21
N THR A 50 10.15 -15.38 -10.03
CA THR A 50 9.28 -15.24 -8.86
C THR A 50 9.10 -13.78 -8.46
N ASP A 51 10.19 -13.02 -8.37
CA ASP A 51 10.15 -11.59 -8.02
C ASP A 51 9.40 -10.76 -9.06
N ILE A 52 9.55 -11.08 -10.35
CA ILE A 52 8.80 -10.43 -11.42
C ILE A 52 7.30 -10.64 -11.23
N VAL A 53 6.87 -11.88 -10.99
CA VAL A 53 5.45 -12.23 -10.83
C VAL A 53 4.86 -11.52 -9.61
N PHE A 54 5.53 -11.56 -8.46
CA PHE A 54 5.02 -10.89 -7.25
C PHE A 54 4.96 -9.36 -7.43
N ASN A 55 5.98 -8.72 -7.99
CA ASN A 55 5.92 -7.28 -8.25
C ASN A 55 4.85 -6.91 -9.28
N ALA A 56 4.57 -7.76 -10.26
CA ALA A 56 3.46 -7.54 -11.21
C ALA A 56 2.10 -7.62 -10.53
N VAL A 57 1.88 -8.62 -9.66
CA VAL A 57 0.66 -8.73 -8.85
C VAL A 57 0.49 -7.51 -7.94
N PHE A 58 1.56 -7.08 -7.27
CA PHE A 58 1.55 -5.89 -6.42
C PHE A 58 1.24 -4.61 -7.19
N ALA A 59 1.84 -4.43 -8.37
CA ALA A 59 1.53 -3.30 -9.25
C ALA A 59 0.04 -3.28 -9.62
N VAL A 60 -0.55 -4.43 -9.97
CA VAL A 60 -1.99 -4.52 -10.28
C VAL A 60 -2.85 -4.14 -9.08
N ILE A 61 -2.55 -4.64 -7.88
CA ILE A 61 -3.28 -4.29 -6.66
C ILE A 61 -3.21 -2.77 -6.39
N LEU A 62 -2.03 -2.17 -6.55
CA LEU A 62 -1.83 -0.73 -6.38
C LEU A 62 -2.55 0.10 -7.45
N ILE A 63 -2.53 -0.33 -8.71
CA ILE A 63 -3.27 0.32 -9.79
C ILE A 63 -4.77 0.28 -9.48
N CYS A 64 -5.32 -0.87 -9.11
CA CYS A 64 -6.71 -0.98 -8.69
C CYS A 64 -6.99 -0.10 -7.46
N SER A 65 -6.06 -0.04 -6.50
CA SER A 65 -6.16 0.84 -5.34
C SER A 65 -6.21 2.33 -5.71
N ALA A 66 -5.47 2.74 -6.75
CA ALA A 66 -5.45 4.10 -7.26
C ALA A 66 -6.69 4.43 -8.09
N VAL A 67 -7.13 3.52 -8.97
CA VAL A 67 -8.37 3.68 -9.75
C VAL A 67 -9.59 3.81 -8.83
N PHE A 68 -9.64 3.00 -7.79
CA PHE A 68 -10.71 3.04 -6.79
C PHE A 68 -10.37 3.91 -5.57
N HIS A 69 -9.49 4.91 -5.72
CA HIS A 69 -8.97 5.71 -4.59
C HIS A 69 -10.07 6.36 -3.72
N ASN A 70 -11.20 6.74 -4.32
CA ASN A 70 -12.34 7.36 -3.61
C ASN A 70 -13.38 6.34 -3.09
N ARG A 71 -13.07 5.04 -3.13
CA ARG A 71 -13.95 3.95 -2.69
C ARG A 71 -13.32 3.14 -1.57
N LYS A 72 -14.15 2.48 -0.76
CA LYS A 72 -13.69 1.56 0.29
C LYS A 72 -12.76 0.48 -0.28
N THR A 73 -13.10 -0.06 -1.45
CA THR A 73 -12.30 -1.05 -2.16
C THR A 73 -10.86 -0.58 -2.39
N GLY A 74 -10.66 0.68 -2.80
CA GLY A 74 -9.31 1.19 -3.03
C GLY A 74 -8.49 1.33 -1.75
N VAL A 75 -9.14 1.59 -0.61
CA VAL A 75 -8.49 1.62 0.70
C VAL A 75 -8.08 0.20 1.12
N TYR A 76 -8.99 -0.76 1.04
CA TYR A 76 -8.67 -2.16 1.38
C TYR A 76 -7.59 -2.75 0.48
N LEU A 77 -7.57 -2.41 -0.81
CA LEU A 77 -6.50 -2.83 -1.71
C LEU A 77 -5.13 -2.24 -1.32
N LEU A 78 -5.08 -1.01 -0.80
CA LEU A 78 -3.84 -0.44 -0.29
C LEU A 78 -3.32 -1.19 0.94
N PHE A 79 -4.22 -1.49 1.89
CA PHE A 79 -3.85 -2.30 3.07
C PHE A 79 -3.46 -3.73 2.68
N ALA A 80 -4.16 -4.33 1.72
CA ALA A 80 -3.82 -5.65 1.20
C ALA A 80 -2.42 -5.65 0.58
N TYR A 81 -2.08 -4.65 -0.24
CA TYR A 81 -0.74 -4.47 -0.76
C TYR A 81 0.31 -4.40 0.36
N LEU A 82 0.12 -3.53 1.36
CA LEU A 82 1.09 -3.34 2.45
C LEU A 82 1.34 -4.64 3.22
N ILE A 83 0.28 -5.40 3.52
CA ILE A 83 0.38 -6.68 4.22
C ILE A 83 1.07 -7.74 3.35
N LEU A 84 0.70 -7.83 2.07
CA LEU A 84 1.27 -8.81 1.14
C LEU A 84 2.75 -8.53 0.84
N GLU A 85 3.12 -7.26 0.66
CA GLU A 85 4.51 -6.86 0.47
C GLU A 85 5.36 -7.22 1.69
N LEU A 86 4.85 -6.98 2.90
CA LEU A 86 5.53 -7.37 4.13
C LEU A 86 5.67 -8.90 4.22
N ALA A 87 4.60 -9.64 3.97
CA ALA A 87 4.63 -11.10 3.97
C ALA A 87 5.64 -11.65 2.95
N TYR A 88 5.71 -11.06 1.76
CA TYR A 88 6.66 -11.44 0.73
C TYR A 88 8.12 -11.21 1.17
N ASN A 89 8.42 -10.05 1.77
CA ASN A 89 9.74 -9.77 2.31
C ASN A 89 10.16 -10.77 3.41
N PHE A 90 9.22 -11.15 4.29
CA PHE A 90 9.46 -12.21 5.28
C PHE A 90 9.73 -13.57 4.62
N MET A 91 8.98 -13.94 3.59
CA MET A 91 9.22 -15.20 2.86
C MET A 91 10.60 -15.23 2.21
N ILE A 92 11.03 -14.16 1.53
CA ILE A 92 12.39 -14.06 0.96
C ILE A 92 13.43 -14.21 2.06
N PHE A 93 13.25 -13.52 3.19
CA PHE A 93 14.20 -13.57 4.29
C PHE A 93 14.33 -14.98 4.88
N ILE A 94 13.20 -15.66 5.11
CA ILE A 94 13.19 -17.04 5.61
C ILE A 94 13.86 -17.98 4.60
N ALA A 95 13.54 -17.84 3.31
CA ALA A 95 14.17 -18.64 2.26
C ALA A 95 15.70 -18.43 2.22
N ALA A 96 16.16 -17.19 2.35
CA ALA A 96 17.60 -16.87 2.43
C ALA A 96 18.25 -17.45 3.69
N ALA A 97 17.57 -17.38 4.84
CA ALA A 97 18.06 -17.95 6.09
C ALA A 97 18.20 -19.48 6.03
N VAL A 98 17.21 -20.18 5.44
CA VAL A 98 17.25 -21.64 5.24
C VAL A 98 18.39 -22.06 4.33
N GLN A 99 18.77 -21.21 3.36
CA GLN A 99 19.90 -21.46 2.46
C GLN A 99 21.26 -21.03 3.05
N GLY A 100 21.30 -20.54 4.30
CA GLY A 100 22.53 -20.05 4.94
C GLY A 100 23.06 -18.73 4.36
N LEU A 101 22.27 -18.03 3.54
CA LEU A 101 22.61 -16.74 2.91
C LEU A 101 22.27 -15.54 3.80
N TRP A 102 22.27 -15.75 5.13
CA TRP A 102 21.92 -14.71 6.10
C TRP A 102 23.03 -13.66 6.18
N THR A 103 22.67 -12.40 5.96
CA THR A 103 23.57 -11.26 6.08
C THR A 103 22.96 -10.21 7.01
N SER A 104 23.81 -9.45 7.71
CA SER A 104 23.39 -8.30 8.51
C SER A 104 22.58 -7.30 7.68
N ALA A 105 23.03 -7.05 6.44
CA ALA A 105 22.35 -6.16 5.49
C ALA A 105 20.93 -6.63 5.13
N ALA A 106 20.69 -7.94 4.94
CA ALA A 106 19.35 -8.47 4.69
C ALA A 106 18.42 -8.28 5.90
N THR A 107 18.96 -8.42 7.11
CA THR A 107 18.23 -8.25 8.36
C THR A 107 17.84 -6.78 8.59
N GLU A 108 18.78 -5.85 8.40
CA GLU A 108 18.52 -4.41 8.51
C GLU A 108 17.46 -3.96 7.51
N ARG A 109 17.51 -4.47 6.27
CA ARG A 109 16.48 -4.21 5.26
C ARG A 109 15.11 -4.71 5.72
N LEU A 110 15.01 -5.95 6.21
CA LEU A 110 13.74 -6.50 6.69
C LEU A 110 13.16 -5.67 7.84
N ILE A 111 13.99 -5.27 8.80
CA ILE A 111 13.57 -4.40 9.92
C ILE A 111 13.07 -3.06 9.39
N GLY A 112 13.81 -2.43 8.48
CA GLY A 112 13.43 -1.17 7.85
C GLY A 112 12.08 -1.25 7.15
N TYR A 113 11.88 -2.27 6.30
CA TYR A 113 10.60 -2.51 5.62
C TYR A 113 9.45 -2.77 6.59
N THR A 114 9.71 -3.54 7.66
CA THR A 114 8.69 -3.85 8.68
C THR A 114 8.25 -2.59 9.41
N LEU A 115 9.20 -1.77 9.87
CA LEU A 115 8.91 -0.52 10.57
C LEU A 115 8.21 0.48 9.66
N PHE A 116 8.67 0.62 8.41
CA PHE A 116 8.03 1.48 7.42
C PHE A 116 6.58 1.05 7.16
N THR A 117 6.36 -0.25 6.94
CA THR A 117 5.01 -0.79 6.68
C THR A 117 4.09 -0.60 7.88
N ALA A 118 4.58 -0.88 9.10
CA ALA A 118 3.83 -0.68 10.33
C ALA A 118 3.44 0.80 10.52
N LEU A 119 4.37 1.73 10.29
CA LEU A 119 4.11 3.17 10.35
C LEU A 119 3.05 3.58 9.31
N MET A 120 3.19 3.10 8.07
CA MET A 120 2.23 3.38 7.00
C MET A 120 0.84 2.87 7.33
N ILE A 121 0.72 1.62 7.81
CA ILE A 121 -0.55 1.03 8.24
C ILE A 121 -1.16 1.88 9.36
N PHE A 122 -0.36 2.28 10.36
CA PHE A 122 -0.85 3.10 11.47
C PHE A 122 -1.39 4.45 11.00
N LEU A 123 -0.64 5.17 10.16
CA LEU A 123 -1.04 6.48 9.63
C LEU A 123 -2.28 6.38 8.74
N LEU A 124 -2.32 5.41 7.83
CA LEU A 124 -3.47 5.17 6.96
C LEU A 124 -4.68 4.73 7.76
N HIS A 125 -4.50 3.89 8.78
CA HIS A 125 -5.59 3.47 9.66
C HIS A 125 -6.16 4.67 10.39
N ARG A 126 -5.31 5.51 11.00
CA ARG A 126 -5.76 6.75 11.67
C ARG A 126 -6.49 7.69 10.70
N TYR A 127 -6.00 7.84 9.47
CA TYR A 127 -6.64 8.67 8.45
C TYR A 127 -8.01 8.12 8.03
N TYR A 128 -8.12 6.81 7.77
CA TYR A 128 -9.33 6.18 7.26
C TYR A 128 -10.32 5.75 8.34
N ARG A 129 -9.93 5.61 9.61
CA ARG A 129 -10.81 5.16 10.72
C ARG A 129 -12.14 5.91 10.74
N ASP A 130 -12.05 7.24 10.65
CA ASP A 130 -13.22 8.11 10.76
C ASP A 130 -13.82 8.43 9.37
N ARG A 131 -13.13 8.06 8.27
CA ARG A 131 -13.50 8.43 6.89
C ARG A 131 -14.07 7.27 6.08
N ILE A 132 -13.76 6.03 6.43
CA ILE A 132 -14.04 4.84 5.63
C ILE A 132 -15.54 4.65 5.40
N ASN A 133 -16.37 4.96 6.40
CA ASN A 133 -17.82 4.83 6.32
C ASN A 133 -18.48 5.80 5.34
N TYR A 134 -17.78 6.87 4.97
CA TYR A 134 -18.26 7.87 4.02
C TYR A 134 -17.77 7.65 2.58
N LEU A 135 -16.85 6.69 2.38
CA LEU A 135 -16.43 6.29 1.05
C LEU A 135 -17.51 5.43 0.39
N LYS A 136 -17.67 5.61 -0.92
CA LYS A 136 -18.57 4.79 -1.75
C LYS A 136 -18.11 3.33 -1.80
#